data_AF-A0A290MHF3-F1
#
_entry.id   AF-A0A290MHF3-F1
#
_cell.length_a   1.000
_cell.length_b   1.000
_cell.length_c   1.000
_cell.angle_alpha   90.00
_cell.angle_beta   90.00
_cell.angle_gamma   90.00
#
_symmetry.space_group_name_H-M   'P 1'
#
loop_
_entity.id
_entity.type
_entity.pdbx_description
1 polymer ?
#
loop_
_entity_poly.entity_id
_entity_poly.type
_entity_poly.pdbx_seq_one_letter_code
_entity_poly.pdbx_strand_id
1 'polypeptide(L)' 'MDLPVTAAAAILFLILAVLFGWLGARPINILKGPRMVPWRPLMMICVVGLMLMMVHLVNLLGVQTGNQTRY' A
#
# COMPACT_ATOMS: atom_id res chain seq x y z
N MET A 1 -9.42 -8.61 -13.09
CA MET A 1 -9.86 -7.29 -12.62
C MET A 1 -9.58 -6.30 -13.72
N ASP A 2 -10.53 -5.43 -14.04
CA ASP A 2 -10.37 -4.44 -15.11
C ASP A 2 -9.42 -3.31 -14.69
N LEU A 3 -8.72 -2.72 -15.66
CA LEU A 3 -7.85 -1.55 -15.49
C LEU A 3 -8.39 -0.47 -14.51
N PRO A 4 -9.66 -0.02 -14.63
CA PRO A 4 -10.18 1.01 -13.73
C PRO A 4 -10.24 0.56 -12.26
N VAL A 5 -10.53 -0.73 -12.00
CA VAL A 5 -10.65 -1.27 -10.64
C VAL A 5 -9.27 -1.34 -9.99
N THR A 6 -8.26 -1.81 -10.72
CA THR A 6 -6.88 -1.90 -10.21
C THR A 6 -6.28 -0.51 -9.97
N ALA A 7 -6.54 0.45 -10.86
CA ALA A 7 -6.12 1.84 -10.67
C ALA A 7 -6.79 2.50 -9.45
N ALA A 8 -8.11 2.32 -9.29
CA ALA A 8 -8.83 2.85 -8.12
C ALA A 8 -8.31 2.24 -6.81
N ALA A 9 -8.05 0.93 -6.78
CA ALA A 9 -7.47 0.26 -5.62
C ALA A 9 -6.06 0.78 -5.30
N ALA A 10 -5.20 0.97 -6.31
CA ALA A 10 -3.85 1.50 -6.12
C ALA A 10 -3.87 2.93 -5.53
N ILE A 11 -4.74 3.80 -6.04
CA ILE A 11 -4.93 5.16 -5.50
C ILE A 11 -5.42 5.11 -4.05
N LEU A 12 -6.38 4.24 -3.75
CA LEU A 12 -6.89 4.07 -2.38
C LEU A 12 -5.78 3.65 -1.41
N PHE A 13 -4.95 2.67 -1.80
CA PHE A 13 -3.80 2.25 -0.99
C PHE A 13 -2.77 3.38 -0.82
N LEU A 14 -2.57 4.22 -1.83
CA LEU A 14 -1.66 5.37 -1.76
C LEU A 14 -2.15 6.37 -0.72
N ILE A 15 -3.43 6.72 -0.78
CA ILE A 15 -4.06 7.63 0.19
C ILE A 15 -3.94 7.06 1.61
N LEU A 16 -4.27 5.78 1.80
CA LEU A 16 -4.17 5.12 3.11
C LEU A 16 -2.73 5.09 3.64
N ALA A 17 -1.75 4.78 2.79
CA ALA A 17 -0.34 4.78 3.16
C ALA A 17 0.15 6.16 3.59
N VAL A 18 -0.24 7.22 2.87
CA VAL A 18 0.11 8.61 3.24
C VAL A 18 -0.59 9.01 4.55
N LEU A 19 -1.88 8.69 4.71
CA LEU A 19 -2.62 8.98 5.94
C LEU A 19 -2.02 8.26 7.15
N PHE A 20 -1.74 6.96 7.04
CA PHE A 20 -1.12 6.18 8.11
C PHE A 20 0.33 6.60 8.37
N GLY A 21 1.07 7.02 7.35
CA GLY A 21 2.39 7.63 7.50
C GLY A 21 2.34 8.95 8.26
N TRP A 22 1.38 9.82 7.92
CA TRP A 22 1.14 11.09 8.61
C TRP A 22 0.74 10.88 10.07
N LEU A 23 -0.21 9.96 10.32
CA LEU A 23 -0.64 9.58 11.67
C LEU A 23 0.51 8.94 12.47
N GLY A 24 1.36 8.17 11.78
CA GLY A 24 2.60 7.57 12.29
C GLY A 24 3.64 8.61 12.71
N ALA A 25 3.80 9.68 11.93
CA ALA A 25 4.77 10.75 12.14
C ALA A 25 4.38 11.74 13.24
N ARG A 26 3.12 11.73 13.72
CA ARG A 26 2.72 12.58 14.86
C ARG A 26 3.58 12.26 16.10
N PRO A 27 4.12 13.30 16.78
CA PRO A 27 5.02 13.13 17.91
C PRO A 27 4.34 12.36 19.04
N ILE A 28 5.12 11.49 19.70
CA ILE A 28 4.66 10.75 20.87
C ILE A 28 4.35 11.76 21.98
N ASN A 29 3.10 11.76 22.42
CA ASN A 29 2.71 12.54 23.58
C ASN A 29 3.06 11.72 24.83
N ILE A 30 4.19 12.06 25.47
CA ILE A 30 4.74 11.33 26.62
C ILE A 30 3.76 11.34 27.81
N LEU A 31 2.87 12.34 27.88
CA LEU A 31 1.86 12.49 28.94
C LEU A 31 0.58 11.66 28.74
N LYS A 32 0.36 11.11 27.53
CA LYS A 32 -0.88 10.37 27.18
C LYS A 32 -0.75 8.85 27.21
N GLY A 33 0.41 8.33 27.60
CA GLY A 33 0.69 6.89 27.66
C GLY A 33 1.14 6.28 26.33
N PRO A 34 1.51 4.98 26.33
CA PRO A 34 2.08 4.27 25.18
C PRO A 34 1.16 4.29 23.95
N ARG A 35 1.71 4.36 22.73
CA ARG A 35 0.90 4.28 21.49
C ARG A 35 0.26 2.89 21.38
N MET A 36 -1.04 2.80 21.65
CA MET A 36 -1.80 1.54 21.57
C MET A 36 -1.99 1.05 20.13
N VAL A 37 -1.99 1.97 19.15
CA VAL A 37 -2.13 1.62 17.73
C VAL A 37 -0.76 1.71 17.05
N PRO A 38 -0.24 0.58 16.50
CA PRO A 38 1.04 0.57 15.83
C PRO A 38 0.89 1.08 14.38
N TRP A 39 0.86 2.40 14.23
CA TRP A 39 0.70 3.08 12.93
C TRP A 39 1.80 2.75 11.91
N ARG A 40 3.02 2.48 12.37
CA ARG A 40 4.18 2.16 11.51
C ARG A 40 4.00 0.83 10.75
N PRO A 41 3.72 -0.31 11.41
CA PRO A 41 3.45 -1.56 10.68
C PRO A 41 2.17 -1.50 9.85
N LEU A 42 1.15 -0.76 10.28
CA LEU A 42 -0.07 -0.57 9.48
C LEU A 42 0.21 0.14 8.15
N MET A 43 1.05 1.19 8.18
CA MET A 43 1.52 1.86 6.97
C MET A 43 2.30 0.90 6.06
N MET A 44 3.20 0.09 6.63
CA MET A 44 3.99 -0.90 5.88
C MET A 44 3.12 -1.90 5.12
N ILE A 45 2.07 -2.42 5.76
CA ILE A 45 1.11 -3.33 5.10
C ILE A 45 0.43 -2.65 3.92
N CYS A 46 -0.02 -1.39 4.08
CA CYS A 46 -0.61 -0.63 2.98
C CYS A 46 0.38 -0.39 1.83
N VAL A 47 1.65 -0.11 2.13
CA VAL A 47 2.69 0.09 1.11
C VAL A 47 2.98 -1.20 0.34
N VAL A 48 3.05 -2.35 1.03
CA VAL A 48 3.21 -3.66 0.38
C VAL A 48 2.00 -3.97 -0.52
N GLY A 49 0.79 -3.70 -0.05
CA GLY A 49 -0.43 -3.82 -0.86
C GLY A 49 -0.39 -2.93 -2.11
N LEU A 50 0.03 -1.67 -1.97
CA LEU A 50 0.23 -0.74 -3.08
C LEU A 50 1.23 -1.27 -4.10
N MET A 51 2.38 -1.77 -3.62
CA MET A 51 3.43 -2.34 -4.46
C MET A 51 2.89 -3.51 -5.29
N LEU A 52 2.13 -4.43 -4.69
CA LEU A 52 1.49 -5.54 -5.41
C LEU A 52 0.47 -5.06 -6.45
N MET A 53 -0.33 -4.05 -6.12
CA MET A 53 -1.29 -3.45 -7.07
C MET A 53 -0.59 -2.75 -8.23
N MET A 54 0.55 -2.09 -7.99
CA MET A 54 1.38 -1.54 -9.07
C MET A 54 1.90 -2.63 -10.00
N VAL A 55 2.43 -3.74 -9.45
CA VAL A 55 2.88 -4.87 -10.28
C VAL A 55 1.72 -5.44 -11.08
N HIS A 56 0.54 -5.58 -10.49
CA HIS A 56 -0.65 -6.05 -11.19
C HIS A 56 -1.08 -5.09 -12.32
N LEU A 57 -1.00 -3.78 -12.08
CA LEU A 57 -1.30 -2.75 -13.07
C LEU A 57 -0.31 -2.79 -14.24
N VAL A 58 0.99 -2.90 -13.94
CA VAL A 58 2.08 -3.04 -14.94
C VAL A 58 1.88 -4.31 -15.78
N ASN A 59 1.49 -5.42 -15.15
CA ASN A 59 1.15 -6.66 -15.83
C ASN A 59 -0.08 -6.52 -16.76
N LEU A 60 -1.09 -5.75 -16.34
CA LEU A 60 -2.27 -5.44 -17.15
C LEU A 60 -1.96 -4.51 -18.33
N LEU A 61 -0.94 -3.65 -18.20
CA LEU A 61 -0.40 -2.82 -19.28
C LEU A 61 0.48 -3.61 -20.28
N GLY A 62 0.60 -4.93 -20.11
CA GLY A 62 1.33 -5.82 -21.02
C GLY A 62 2.80 -6.04 -20.67
N VAL A 63 3.28 -5.50 -19.54
CA VAL A 63 4.64 -5.75 -19.05
C VAL A 63 4.60 -6.93 -18.09
N GLN A 64 4.90 -8.13 -18.59
CA GLN A 64 4.94 -9.34 -17.77
C GLN A 64 6.25 -9.43 -16.99
N THR A 65 6.18 -9.29 -15.67
CA THR A 65 7.35 -9.34 -14.75
C THR A 65 7.75 -10.77 -14.37
N GLY A 66 7.55 -11.77 -15.24
CA GLY A 66 7.90 -13.15 -14.98
C GLY A 66 7.94 -14.01 -16.24
N ASN A 67 8.86 -14.98 -16.28
CA ASN A 67 8.96 -15.96 -17.35
C ASN A 67 7.62 -16.71 -17.46
N GLN A 68 7.00 -16.66 -18.64
CA GLN A 68 5.80 -17.42 -18.95
C GLN A 68 6.12 -18.91 -18.84
N THR A 69 5.85 -19.54 -17.69
CA THR A 69 5.87 -21.00 -17.61
C THR A 69 4.65 -21.52 -18.38
N ARG A 70 4.82 -21.61 -19.70
CA ARG A 70 3.90 -22.24 -20.63
C ARG A 70 3.91 -23.73 -20.33
N TYR A 71 2.89 -24.20 -19.62
CA TYR A 71 2.52 -25.62 -19.61
C TYR A 71 1.42 -25.84 -20.64
#